data_AF-A0A349K8Y1-F1
#
_entry.id   AF-A0A349K8Y1-F1
#
_cell.length_a   1.000
_cell.length_b   1.000
_cell.length_c   1.000
_cell.angle_alpha   90.00
_cell.angle_beta   90.00
_cell.angle_gamma   90.00
#
_symmetry.space_group_name_H-M   'P 1'
#
loop_
_entity.id
_entity.type
_entity.pdbx_description
1 polymer ?
#
loop_
_entity_poly.entity_id
_entity_poly.type
_entity_poly.pdbx_seq_one_letter_code
_entity_poly.pdbx_strand_id
1 'polypeptide(L)'
;MKITDVKSYLIKMDWDDRPGKDKPRSSIEREFIFVQIDTDEGITGWGEITNYPGSVGNRAIQKYVMELKDFLIGWDPTKIEEIWTRTFRLFTYTGTRGATTAAI
;
A
#
# COMPACT_ATOMS: atom_id res chain seq x y z
N MET A 1 -18.80 -13.07 2.20
CA MET A 1 -18.06 -11.80 2.12
C MET A 1 -17.24 -11.75 0.84
N LYS A 2 -17.36 -10.64 0.10
CA LYS A 2 -16.61 -10.34 -1.12
C LYS A 2 -16.09 -8.92 -1.07
N ILE A 3 -14.88 -8.69 -1.60
CA ILE A 3 -14.32 -7.36 -1.79
C ILE A 3 -15.14 -6.63 -2.86
N THR A 4 -15.59 -5.42 -2.55
CA THR A 4 -16.34 -4.55 -3.47
C THR A 4 -15.56 -3.33 -3.90
N ASP A 5 -14.58 -2.90 -3.10
CA ASP A 5 -13.73 -1.77 -3.46
C ASP A 5 -12.34 -1.88 -2.84
N VAL A 6 -11.35 -1.30 -3.52
CA VAL A 6 -9.99 -1.07 -3.01
C VAL A 6 -9.64 0.38 -3.29
N LYS A 7 -9.23 1.10 -2.24
CA LYS A 7 -8.84 2.51 -2.30
C LYS A 7 -7.45 2.67 -1.72
N SER A 8 -6.65 3.56 -2.30
CA SER A 8 -5.33 3.90 -1.76
C SER A 8 -5.19 5.41 -1.56
N TYR A 9 -4.77 5.79 -0.36
CA TYR A 9 -4.64 7.16 0.10
C TYR A 9 -3.18 7.50 0.31
N LEU A 10 -2.67 8.46 -0.47
CA LEU A 10 -1.36 9.05 -0.24
C LEU A 10 -1.55 10.32 0.58
N ILE A 11 -1.09 10.28 1.83
CA ILE A 11 -1.19 11.38 2.78
C ILE A 11 0.17 12.06 2.86
N LYS A 12 0.18 13.39 2.79
CA LYS A 12 1.35 14.22 3.03
C LYS A 12 1.21 14.90 4.37
N MET A 13 2.29 14.90 5.15
CA MET A 13 2.35 15.68 6.37
C MET A 13 3.73 16.32 6.51
N ASP A 14 3.74 17.52 7.08
CA ASP A 14 4.96 18.10 7.61
C ASP A 14 5.41 17.26 8.81
N TRP A 15 6.58 16.67 8.68
CA TRP A 15 7.23 15.86 9.69
C TRP A 15 8.53 16.56 10.10
N ASP A 16 8.37 17.54 10.98
CA ASP A 16 9.49 18.16 11.68
C ASP A 16 9.47 17.79 13.16
N ASP A 17 9.87 16.55 13.45
CA ASP A 17 10.14 16.15 14.82
C ASP A 17 11.59 15.67 14.93
N ARG A 18 12.46 16.61 15.33
CA ARG A 18 13.85 16.38 15.73
C ARG A 18 14.17 17.13 17.02
N PRO A 19 13.79 16.58 18.18
CA PRO A 19 14.49 16.92 19.41
C PRO A 19 15.95 16.41 19.30
N GLY A 20 16.90 17.32 18.99
CA GLY A 20 18.34 17.10 19.23
C GLY A 20 19.25 16.72 18.05
N LYS A 21 19.10 17.29 16.84
CA LYS A 21 20.14 17.17 15.79
C LYS A 21 20.49 18.50 15.12
N ASP A 22 21.79 18.76 14.98
CA ASP A 22 22.37 20.03 14.48
C ASP A 22 22.30 20.23 12.95
N LYS A 23 21.69 19.31 12.20
CA LYS A 23 21.54 19.41 10.73
C LYS A 23 20.09 19.17 10.32
N PRO A 24 19.51 19.95 9.39
CA PRO A 24 18.18 19.69 8.85
C PRO A 24 18.13 18.37 8.05
N ARG A 25 16.95 17.75 7.96
CA ARG A 25 16.72 16.63 7.01
C ARG A 25 16.74 17.18 5.58
N SER A 26 17.02 16.31 4.61
CA SER A 26 16.83 16.62 3.17
C SER A 26 15.37 16.85 2.80
N SER A 27 14.42 16.33 3.58
CA SER A 27 12.98 16.61 3.45
C SER A 27 12.32 16.67 4.83
N ILE A 28 11.55 17.73 5.06
CA ILE A 28 10.62 17.91 6.18
C ILE A 28 9.22 17.34 5.86
N GLU A 29 8.88 17.12 4.60
CA GLU A 29 7.63 16.45 4.23
C GLU A 29 7.81 14.92 4.30
N ARG A 30 6.76 14.23 4.75
CA ARG A 30 6.62 12.77 4.67
C ARG A 30 5.34 12.40 3.94
N GLU A 31 5.45 11.35 3.14
CA GLU A 31 4.32 10.70 2.49
C GLU A 31 4.04 9.38 3.22
N PHE A 32 2.76 9.09 3.44
CA PHE A 32 2.26 7.83 3.98
C PHE A 32 1.22 7.25 3.03
N ILE A 33 1.14 5.92 2.97
CA ILE A 33 0.16 5.24 2.13
C ILE A 33 -0.69 4.31 2.96
N PHE A 34 -2.00 4.57 2.91
CA PHE A 34 -3.01 3.71 3.51
C PHE A 34 -3.86 3.08 2.41
N VAL A 35 -4.27 1.84 2.63
CA VAL A 35 -5.18 1.10 1.76
C VAL A 35 -6.44 0.80 2.54
N GLN A 36 -7.58 1.01 1.91
CA GLN A 36 -8.89 0.63 2.43
C GLN A 36 -9.49 -0.42 1.51
N ILE A 37 -10.04 -1.48 2.09
CA ILE A 37 -10.77 -2.54 1.39
C ILE A 37 -12.19 -2.56 1.94
N ASP A 38 -13.18 -2.41 1.06
CA ASP A 38 -14.59 -2.48 1.40
C ASP A 38 -15.19 -3.81 0.93
N THR A 39 -16.21 -4.29 1.62
CA THR A 39 -16.88 -5.57 1.33
C THR A 39 -18.39 -5.44 1.15
N ASP A 40 -18.99 -6.45 0.53
CA ASP A 40 -20.45 -6.56 0.31
C ASP A 40 -21.26 -6.72 1.61
N GLU A 41 -20.61 -7.10 2.71
CA GLU A 41 -21.21 -7.18 4.05
C GLU A 41 -21.11 -5.86 4.83
N GLY A 42 -20.56 -4.79 4.23
CA GLY A 42 -20.39 -3.49 4.87
C GLY A 42 -19.21 -3.42 5.85
N ILE A 43 -18.31 -4.40 5.82
CA ILE A 43 -17.07 -4.40 6.60
C ILE A 43 -15.97 -3.69 5.80
N THR A 44 -15.21 -2.83 6.47
CA THR A 44 -14.05 -2.13 5.92
C THR A 44 -12.78 -2.52 6.65
N GLY A 45 -11.76 -2.94 5.91
CA GLY A 45 -10.40 -3.19 6.41
C GLY A 45 -9.44 -2.09 6.02
N TRP A 46 -8.46 -1.80 6.89
CA TRP A 46 -7.41 -0.81 6.66
C TRP A 46 -6.02 -1.45 6.73
N GLY A 47 -5.14 -1.04 5.82
CA GLY A 47 -3.73 -1.43 5.76
C GLY A 47 -2.83 -0.22 5.50
N GLU A 48 -1.54 -0.40 5.73
CA GLU A 48 -0.51 0.63 5.61
C GLU A 48 0.68 0.04 4.84
N ILE A 49 1.18 0.76 3.83
CA ILE A 49 2.20 0.26 2.88
C ILE A 49 3.26 1.32 2.52
N THR A 50 3.56 2.22 3.45
CA THR A 50 4.53 3.29 3.24
C THR A 50 5.91 2.71 3.03
N ASN A 51 6.53 3.08 1.91
CA ASN A 51 7.87 2.67 1.55
C ASN A 51 8.89 3.76 1.89
N TYR A 52 9.90 3.42 2.69
CA TYR A 52 11.00 4.32 3.01
C TYR A 52 12.14 4.21 1.98
N PRO A 53 12.85 5.31 1.65
CA PRO A 53 12.87 6.59 2.36
C PRO A 53 12.07 7.74 1.70
N GLY A 54 11.17 7.52 0.73
CA GLY A 54 10.67 8.69 0.00
C GLY A 54 9.54 8.52 -1.00
N SER A 55 9.17 9.69 -1.53
CA SER A 55 7.96 9.95 -2.29
C SER A 55 7.86 9.18 -3.61
N VAL A 56 8.98 8.94 -4.29
CA VAL A 56 8.98 8.19 -5.56
C VAL A 56 8.51 6.76 -5.34
N GLY A 57 9.05 6.09 -4.32
CA GLY A 57 8.65 4.72 -3.97
C GLY A 57 7.18 4.68 -3.60
N ASN A 58 6.76 5.57 -2.69
CA ASN A 58 5.36 5.69 -2.29
C ASN A 58 4.41 5.84 -3.49
N ARG A 59 4.61 6.84 -4.34
CA ARG A 59 3.73 7.06 -5.50
C ARG A 59 3.71 5.87 -6.46
N ALA A 60 4.82 5.16 -6.63
CA ALA A 60 4.85 3.94 -7.42
C ALA A 60 4.02 2.82 -6.78
N ILE A 61 4.20 2.56 -5.47
CA ILE A 61 3.43 1.54 -4.74
C ILE A 61 1.93 1.84 -4.76
N GLN A 62 1.53 3.10 -4.59
CA GLN A 62 0.13 3.50 -4.70
C GLN A 62 -0.47 3.07 -6.05
N LYS A 63 0.26 3.30 -7.15
CA LYS A 63 -0.20 2.89 -8.48
C LYS A 63 -0.26 1.37 -8.65
N TYR A 64 0.71 0.64 -8.11
CA TYR A 64 0.69 -0.83 -8.11
C TYR A 64 -0.57 -1.38 -7.44
N VAL A 65 -0.95 -0.87 -6.27
CA VAL A 65 -2.17 -1.30 -5.58
C VAL A 65 -3.42 -0.99 -6.39
N MET A 66 -3.46 0.18 -7.05
CA MET A 66 -4.61 0.52 -7.90
C MET A 66 -4.74 -0.39 -9.12
N GLU A 67 -3.64 -0.91 -9.68
CA GLU A 67 -3.69 -1.93 -10.75
C GLU A 67 -4.14 -3.30 -10.22
N LEU A 68 -3.84 -3.62 -8.96
CA LEU A 68 -4.31 -4.87 -8.31
C LEU A 68 -5.79 -4.84 -7.96
N LYS A 69 -6.41 -3.67 -7.87
CA LYS A 69 -7.83 -3.52 -7.48
C LYS A 69 -8.73 -4.45 -8.28
N ASP A 70 -8.69 -4.38 -9.60
CA ASP A 70 -9.60 -5.12 -10.47
C ASP A 70 -9.40 -6.64 -10.35
N PHE A 71 -8.17 -7.06 -10.04
CA PHE A 71 -7.86 -8.46 -9.73
C PHE A 71 -8.51 -8.92 -8.42
N LEU A 72 -8.60 -8.05 -7.40
CA LEU A 72 -9.09 -8.36 -6.06
C LEU A 72 -10.62 -8.23 -5.91
N ILE A 73 -11.31 -7.46 -6.76
CA ILE A 73 -12.77 -7.32 -6.67
C ILE A 73 -13.46 -8.69 -6.79
N GLY A 74 -14.42 -8.95 -5.91
CA GLY A 74 -15.22 -10.18 -5.88
C GLY A 74 -14.60 -11.32 -5.07
N TRP A 75 -13.35 -11.17 -4.61
CA TRP A 75 -12.67 -12.18 -3.79
C TRP A 75 -13.16 -12.18 -2.36
N ASP A 76 -13.15 -13.34 -1.71
CA ASP A 76 -13.40 -13.45 -0.28
C ASP A 76 -12.14 -13.01 0.51
N PRO A 77 -12.17 -11.88 1.24
CA PRO A 77 -10.99 -11.34 1.90
C PRO A 77 -10.52 -12.21 3.08
N THR A 78 -11.30 -13.20 3.52
CA THR A 78 -10.84 -14.17 4.54
C THR A 78 -9.83 -15.18 3.98
N LYS A 79 -9.71 -15.29 2.65
CA LYS A 79 -8.77 -16.19 1.96
C LYS A 79 -7.38 -15.58 1.82
N ILE A 80 -6.83 -15.10 2.93
CA ILE A 80 -5.60 -14.29 2.97
C ILE A 80 -4.44 -14.96 2.23
N GLU A 81 -4.13 -16.23 2.54
CA GLU A 81 -3.01 -16.96 1.92
C GLU A 81 -3.18 -17.16 0.40
N GLU A 82 -4.42 -17.37 -0.05
CA GLU A 82 -4.72 -17.53 -1.47
C GLU A 82 -4.57 -16.21 -2.22
N ILE A 83 -5.12 -15.13 -1.65
CA ILE A 83 -5.00 -13.77 -2.18
C ILE A 83 -3.51 -13.40 -2.25
N TRP A 84 -2.77 -13.60 -1.16
CA TRP A 84 -1.34 -13.27 -1.12
C TRP A 84 -0.55 -14.05 -2.16
N THR A 85 -0.72 -15.38 -2.21
CA THR A 85 0.04 -16.24 -3.14
C THR A 85 -0.24 -15.89 -4.59
N ARG A 86 -1.52 -15.66 -4.94
CA ARG A 86 -1.88 -15.34 -6.33
C ARG A 86 -1.44 -13.95 -6.73
N THR A 87 -1.61 -12.96 -5.84
CA THR A 87 -1.14 -11.60 -6.07
C THR A 87 0.39 -11.58 -6.22
N PHE A 88 1.14 -12.28 -5.36
CA PHE A 88 2.59 -12.43 -5.49
C PHE A 88 3.01 -13.01 -6.84
N ARG A 89 2.28 -14.03 -7.34
CA ARG A 89 2.58 -14.66 -8.64
C ARG A 89 2.31 -13.75 -9.84
N LEU A 90 1.44 -12.74 -9.73
CA LEU A 90 1.28 -11.73 -10.80
C LEU A 90 2.59 -10.98 -11.09
N PHE A 91 3.46 -10.87 -10.08
CA PHE A 91 4.73 -10.15 -10.17
C PHE A 91 5.94 -11.05 -10.49
N THR A 92 5.70 -12.30 -10.96
CA THR A 92 6.78 -13.26 -11.27
C THR A 92 7.90 -12.66 -12.12
N TYR A 93 7.57 -11.80 -13.09
CA TYR A 93 8.53 -11.18 -14.00
C TYR A 93 8.96 -9.75 -13.64
N THR A 94 8.42 -9.19 -12.55
CA THR A 94 8.76 -7.84 -12.06
C THR A 94 9.53 -7.88 -10.74
N GLY A 95 9.87 -9.08 -10.26
CA GLY A 95 10.72 -9.33 -9.12
C GLY A 95 9.92 -9.74 -7.87
N THR A 96 10.61 -10.37 -6.93
CA THR A 96 10.02 -10.93 -5.70
C THR A 96 10.25 -10.06 -4.46
N ARG A 97 10.83 -8.86 -4.63
CA ARG A 97 11.19 -7.94 -3.56
C ARG A 97 10.96 -6.50 -4.01
N GLY A 98 10.97 -5.56 -3.06
CA GLY A 98 10.77 -4.15 -3.35
C GLY A 98 9.30 -3.87 -3.61
N ALA A 99 8.97 -3.45 -4.84
CA ALA A 99 7.61 -3.03 -5.18
C ALA A 99 6.57 -4.13 -4.98
N THR A 100 6.90 -5.37 -5.38
CA THR A 100 6.02 -6.53 -5.22
C THR A 100 5.64 -6.76 -3.78
N THR A 101 6.62 -6.87 -2.87
CA THR A 101 6.37 -7.15 -1.45
C THR A 101 5.83 -5.95 -0.68
N ALA A 102 5.96 -4.74 -1.22
CA ALA A 102 5.38 -3.54 -0.62
C ALA A 102 3.91 -3.33 -1.00
N ALA A 103 3.45 -3.89 -2.12
CA ALA A 103 2.10 -3.68 -2.64
C ALA A 103 1.09 -4.78 -2.28
N ILE A 104 1.52 -5.88 -1.65
CA ILE A 104 0.71 -7.10 -1.41
C ILE A 104 0.75 -7.56 0.03
#